data_AF-A0AAT9KRG0-F1
#
_entry.id   AF-A0AAT9KRG0-F1
#
_cell.length_a   1.000
_cell.length_b   1.000
_cell.length_c   1.000
_cell.angle_alpha   90.00
_cell.angle_beta   90.00
_cell.angle_gamma   90.00
#
_symmetry.space_group_name_H-M   'P 1'
#
loop_
_entity.id
_entity.type
_entity.pdbx_description
1 polymer ?
#
loop_
_entity_poly.entity_id
_entity_poly.type
_entity_poly.pdbx_seq_one_letter_code
_entity_poly.pdbx_strand_id
1 'polypeptide(L)'
;MSTRNPRPVVTFPIVLRELTVLRVADVTPGMRRVTLGGPQLRAFHRDGLDLPALRTEGFDDHVKFFFAEGDEPPVLPGQNVSSLDWPVDARPLAKDYTPVRFDPGAGEIDFDFVRHEGGVASTWAQRVKPGEVTWIAGPKMSHGHPEGADWLLVVGDETALPAIARWLAEMPAGTRARVFIEVGEESHRQELETAADATVTWLSRDGAPAGTTDLLEQAVRSMAWLPGTVYVWAAGEAVTLKGIRRHIAVERQVPREQSHFTGYWRRAEPAPGPLEDTVPKDEEAHERLHELTDLAPGFAIRTAVTLGLFDLVRGGVSGSAELARRTGTDPSLLGALLAYLVAIGLLEADGEAHRLTPVSEELVEDDHSSDEYHLGGAQAAMDLSLSGLLHTLRTGEPGYRTAGGEWVATAMHTDERLAGSARVAVEEEARWVAPGVSGAYDWASVPALTAGGHGVGTLVNALVKAHPALRVRIAALPSELRVLDEQILDTDVSPNVELIPQTGPVPHGGSTVLVSRLLERLADEDAVLILTGAAAALPPDGTLLLVEQIRPTDPDDIDATLQHLRLACLFGSGLRSQDELSALAVRAGLRVRRCDDIGWDHRLWVLEHSAGQ
;
A
#
# COMPACT_ATOMS: atom_id res chain seq x y z
N MET A 1 12.07 14.66 15.31
CA MET A 1 12.98 13.93 14.40
C MET A 1 12.15 13.52 13.21
N SER A 2 12.65 13.74 12.00
CA SER A 2 11.89 13.64 10.74
C SER A 2 11.26 12.26 10.58
N THR A 3 9.95 12.23 10.32
CA THR A 3 9.10 11.04 10.07
C THR A 3 9.17 10.58 8.60
N ARG A 4 10.19 11.01 7.83
CA ARG A 4 10.31 10.62 6.42
C ARG A 4 10.76 9.16 6.33
N ASN A 5 10.05 8.37 5.53
CA ASN A 5 10.52 7.06 5.10
C ASN A 5 11.90 7.23 4.46
N PRO A 6 12.97 6.60 4.97
CA PRO A 6 14.34 6.84 4.50
C PRO A 6 14.60 6.23 3.12
N ARG A 7 13.64 5.49 2.55
CA ARG A 7 13.75 4.91 1.21
C ARG A 7 12.90 5.71 0.22
N PRO A 8 13.50 6.35 -0.80
CA PRO A 8 12.73 7.04 -1.83
C PRO A 8 11.89 6.02 -2.61
N VAL A 9 10.64 6.39 -2.91
CA VAL A 9 9.71 5.54 -3.65
C VAL A 9 9.46 6.11 -5.04
N VAL A 10 9.40 5.21 -6.02
CA VAL A 10 8.95 5.51 -7.38
C VAL A 10 7.84 4.55 -7.74
N THR A 11 6.72 5.06 -8.26
CA THR A 11 5.58 4.24 -8.70
C THR A 11 5.53 4.13 -10.22
N PHE A 12 5.06 2.99 -10.70
CA PHE A 12 4.92 2.66 -12.12
C PHE A 12 3.51 2.11 -12.39
N PRO A 13 2.97 2.23 -13.62
CA PRO A 13 1.76 1.50 -13.96
C PRO A 13 2.03 -0.01 -13.82
N ILE A 14 1.07 -0.74 -13.26
CA ILE A 14 1.17 -2.20 -13.22
C ILE A 14 0.84 -2.76 -14.60
N VAL A 15 1.76 -3.56 -15.16
CA VAL A 15 1.62 -4.11 -16.52
C VAL A 15 1.70 -5.63 -16.47
N LEU A 16 0.69 -6.30 -17.03
CA LEU A 16 0.65 -7.73 -17.27
C LEU A 16 1.47 -8.07 -18.53
N ARG A 17 2.49 -8.91 -18.37
CA ARG A 17 3.46 -9.27 -19.41
C ARG A 17 3.45 -10.77 -19.67
N GLU A 18 3.29 -11.13 -20.94
CA GLU A 18 3.55 -12.47 -21.46
C GLU A 18 5.04 -12.59 -21.77
N LEU A 19 5.70 -13.56 -21.16
CA LEU A 19 7.12 -13.83 -21.34
C LEU A 19 7.36 -15.29 -21.69
N THR A 20 8.49 -15.55 -22.33
CA THR A 20 8.95 -16.90 -22.66
C THR A 20 10.11 -17.29 -21.76
N VAL A 21 10.07 -18.53 -21.26
CA VAL A 21 11.18 -19.13 -20.53
C VAL A 21 12.32 -19.36 -21.50
N LEU A 22 13.44 -18.66 -21.30
CA LEU A 22 14.63 -18.79 -22.15
C LEU A 22 15.57 -19.87 -21.61
N ARG A 23 15.76 -19.91 -20.30
CA ARG A 23 16.71 -20.81 -19.63
C ARG A 23 16.22 -21.19 -18.25
N VAL A 24 16.64 -22.36 -17.81
CA VAL A 24 16.43 -22.86 -16.45
C VAL A 24 17.72 -23.49 -15.95
N ALA A 25 18.14 -23.15 -14.74
CA ALA A 25 19.38 -23.65 -14.14
C ALA A 25 19.20 -23.91 -12.64
N ASP A 26 19.80 -24.99 -12.14
CA ASP A 26 19.93 -25.20 -10.69
C ASP A 26 21.12 -24.38 -10.21
N VAL A 27 20.85 -23.33 -9.42
CA VAL A 27 21.90 -22.46 -8.84
C VAL A 27 22.58 -23.19 -7.69
N THR A 28 21.76 -23.85 -6.87
CA THR A 28 22.18 -24.78 -5.82
C THR A 28 21.19 -25.95 -5.78
N PRO A 29 21.43 -27.01 -5.00
CA PRO A 29 20.44 -28.08 -4.82
C PRO A 29 19.08 -27.57 -4.31
N GLY A 30 19.06 -26.47 -3.54
CA GLY A 30 17.86 -25.86 -2.97
C GLY A 30 17.27 -24.68 -3.74
N MET A 31 17.91 -24.23 -4.83
CA MET A 31 17.49 -23.03 -5.56
C MET A 31 17.54 -23.23 -7.07
N ARG A 32 16.46 -22.87 -7.76
CA ARG A 32 16.36 -22.96 -9.23
C ARG A 32 16.10 -21.59 -9.85
N ARG A 33 16.95 -21.19 -10.79
CA ARG A 33 16.80 -19.95 -11.56
C ARG A 33 16.04 -20.21 -12.85
N VAL A 34 15.09 -19.34 -13.13
CA VAL A 34 14.37 -19.27 -14.40
C VAL A 34 14.66 -17.91 -15.05
N THR A 35 15.26 -17.93 -16.23
CA THR A 35 15.42 -16.73 -17.07
C THR A 35 14.25 -16.61 -18.01
N LEU A 36 13.57 -15.47 -17.97
CA LEU A 36 12.51 -15.10 -18.89
C LEU A 36 12.99 -14.04 -19.87
N GLY A 37 12.36 -13.98 -21.03
CA GLY A 37 12.56 -12.92 -22.01
C GLY A 37 11.35 -12.77 -22.92
N GLY A 38 11.39 -11.76 -23.78
CA GLY A 38 10.32 -11.49 -24.73
C GLY A 38 10.18 -10.02 -25.05
N PRO A 39 9.41 -9.68 -26.11
CA PRO A 39 9.24 -8.30 -26.54
C PRO A 39 8.55 -7.43 -25.48
N GLN A 40 7.71 -8.02 -24.61
CA GLN A 40 6.96 -7.29 -23.59
C GLN A 40 7.80 -6.84 -22.39
N LEU A 41 9.12 -7.13 -22.35
CA LEU A 41 10.04 -6.46 -21.42
C LEU A 41 10.38 -5.03 -21.86
N ARG A 42 10.22 -4.72 -23.15
CA ARG A 42 10.32 -3.36 -23.70
C ARG A 42 8.94 -2.71 -23.74
N ALA A 43 8.88 -1.43 -24.12
CA ALA A 43 7.59 -0.79 -24.36
C ALA A 43 6.87 -1.49 -25.52
N PHE A 44 5.57 -1.69 -25.37
CA PHE A 44 4.75 -2.40 -26.36
C PHE A 44 3.33 -1.85 -26.40
N HIS A 45 2.62 -2.14 -27.49
CA HIS A 45 1.21 -1.78 -27.68
C HIS A 45 0.34 -3.04 -27.60
N ARG A 46 -0.70 -3.03 -26.78
CA ARG A 46 -1.68 -4.12 -26.66
C ARG A 46 -3.06 -3.56 -26.33
N ASP A 47 -4.09 -4.03 -27.03
CA ASP A 47 -5.49 -3.67 -26.79
C ASP A 47 -5.77 -2.15 -26.77
N GLY A 48 -5.06 -1.39 -27.61
CA GLY A 48 -5.20 0.06 -27.69
C GLY A 48 -4.40 0.84 -26.63
N LEU A 49 -3.65 0.15 -25.76
CA LEU A 49 -2.85 0.75 -24.71
C LEU A 49 -1.36 0.73 -25.06
N ASP A 50 -0.69 1.87 -24.88
CA ASP A 50 0.76 1.98 -24.91
C ASP A 50 1.34 1.67 -23.52
N LEU A 51 1.96 0.50 -23.39
CA LEU A 51 2.45 -0.01 -22.11
C LEU A 51 3.96 0.18 -22.03
N PRO A 52 4.48 0.73 -20.91
CA PRO A 52 5.90 1.04 -20.79
C PRO A 52 6.77 -0.21 -20.68
N ALA A 53 8.07 -0.02 -20.93
CA ALA A 53 9.09 -1.02 -20.65
C ALA A 53 9.10 -1.40 -19.16
N LEU A 54 9.51 -2.63 -18.86
CA LEU A 54 9.67 -3.06 -17.48
C LEU A 54 10.73 -2.18 -16.80
N ARG A 55 10.40 -1.67 -15.62
CA ARG A 55 11.34 -1.06 -14.69
C ARG A 55 11.32 -1.88 -13.42
N THR A 56 12.49 -2.15 -12.88
CA THR A 56 12.67 -2.71 -11.55
C THR A 56 13.94 -2.11 -10.98
N GLU A 57 13.78 -1.13 -10.10
CA GLU A 57 14.87 -0.29 -9.59
C GLU A 57 15.19 -0.59 -8.13
N GLY A 58 14.28 -1.25 -7.42
CA GLY A 58 14.47 -1.68 -6.04
C GLY A 58 14.99 -3.11 -5.96
N PHE A 59 15.88 -3.37 -5.02
CA PHE A 59 16.42 -4.70 -4.77
C PHE A 59 15.37 -5.69 -4.24
N ASP A 60 14.33 -5.19 -3.57
CA ASP A 60 13.20 -5.94 -3.01
C ASP A 60 11.89 -5.68 -3.78
N ASP A 61 11.99 -5.23 -5.03
CA ASP A 61 10.87 -5.19 -5.95
C ASP A 61 10.23 -6.58 -6.08
N HIS A 62 8.92 -6.63 -6.24
CA HIS A 62 8.22 -7.88 -6.53
C HIS A 62 7.28 -7.73 -7.72
N VAL A 63 7.20 -8.82 -8.49
CA VAL A 63 6.19 -9.01 -9.54
C VAL A 63 5.28 -10.15 -9.14
N LYS A 64 4.01 -10.09 -9.54
CA LYS A 64 3.08 -11.21 -9.45
C LYS A 64 3.37 -12.19 -10.56
N PHE A 65 3.65 -13.43 -10.21
CA PHE A 65 3.83 -14.54 -11.13
C PHE A 65 2.55 -15.37 -11.16
N PHE A 66 1.97 -15.60 -12.34
CA PHE A 66 0.70 -16.32 -12.47
C PHE A 66 0.95 -17.78 -12.86
N PHE A 67 0.30 -18.70 -12.16
CA PHE A 67 0.46 -20.14 -12.34
C PHE A 67 -0.84 -20.78 -12.83
N ALA A 68 -0.70 -21.78 -13.68
CA ALA A 68 -1.78 -22.68 -14.07
C ALA A 68 -2.17 -23.60 -12.93
N GLU A 69 -3.46 -23.98 -12.89
CA GLU A 69 -3.96 -25.04 -12.02
C GLU A 69 -4.22 -26.29 -12.87
N GLY A 70 -3.38 -27.32 -12.72
CA GLY A 70 -3.43 -28.51 -13.57
C GLY A 70 -3.06 -28.21 -15.03
N ASP A 71 -3.91 -28.64 -15.95
CA ASP A 71 -3.71 -28.47 -17.41
C ASP A 71 -4.42 -27.22 -17.97
N GLU A 72 -5.13 -26.46 -17.11
CA GLU A 72 -5.83 -25.24 -17.52
C GLU A 72 -4.88 -24.04 -17.61
N PRO A 73 -5.09 -23.11 -18.55
CA PRO A 73 -4.30 -21.88 -18.60
C PRO A 73 -4.47 -21.08 -17.31
N PRO A 74 -3.47 -20.27 -16.90
CA PRO A 74 -3.60 -19.42 -15.73
C PRO A 74 -4.77 -18.44 -15.91
N VAL A 75 -5.54 -18.24 -14.84
CA VAL A 75 -6.50 -17.12 -14.76
C VAL A 75 -5.70 -15.82 -14.65
N LEU A 76 -5.98 -14.87 -15.54
CA LEU A 76 -5.25 -13.60 -15.62
C LEU A 76 -6.20 -12.42 -15.45
N PRO A 77 -5.74 -11.31 -14.85
CA PRO A 77 -6.49 -10.06 -14.84
C PRO A 77 -6.49 -9.36 -16.21
N GLY A 78 -7.47 -8.50 -16.43
CA GLY A 78 -7.50 -7.56 -17.56
C GLY A 78 -6.45 -6.46 -17.39
N GLN A 79 -5.89 -5.99 -18.50
CA GLN A 79 -4.98 -4.84 -18.48
C GLN A 79 -5.76 -3.53 -18.64
N ASN A 80 -5.51 -2.59 -17.75
CA ASN A 80 -5.98 -1.20 -17.86
C ASN A 80 -4.77 -0.23 -17.94
N VAL A 81 -4.98 1.08 -18.09
CA VAL A 81 -3.94 2.10 -18.36
C VAL A 81 -2.81 2.06 -17.32
N SER A 82 -3.17 2.05 -16.03
CA SER A 82 -2.21 2.02 -14.91
C SER A 82 -2.55 0.98 -13.82
N SER A 83 -3.62 0.22 -14.03
CA SER A 83 -4.18 -0.77 -13.09
C SER A 83 -4.44 -2.12 -13.79
N LEU A 84 -4.90 -3.10 -13.00
CA LEU A 84 -5.37 -4.39 -13.49
C LEU A 84 -6.81 -4.61 -13.05
N ASP A 85 -7.62 -5.16 -13.93
CA ASP A 85 -9.02 -5.51 -13.67
C ASP A 85 -9.06 -6.97 -13.22
N TRP A 86 -9.35 -7.21 -11.93
CA TRP A 86 -9.25 -8.55 -11.34
C TRP A 86 -10.51 -9.38 -11.60
N PRO A 87 -10.40 -10.66 -12.00
CA PRO A 87 -11.55 -11.50 -12.25
C PRO A 87 -12.29 -11.84 -10.96
N VAL A 88 -13.62 -11.67 -10.97
CA VAL A 88 -14.51 -11.86 -9.82
C VAL A 88 -14.82 -13.34 -9.58
N ASP A 89 -15.07 -14.10 -10.65
CA ASP A 89 -15.53 -15.50 -10.59
C ASP A 89 -14.41 -16.52 -10.31
N ALA A 90 -13.15 -16.12 -10.48
CA ALA A 90 -12.01 -17.02 -10.30
C ALA A 90 -10.78 -16.24 -9.82
N ARG A 91 -10.30 -16.56 -8.62
CA ARG A 91 -9.11 -15.89 -8.05
C ARG A 91 -7.84 -16.39 -8.77
N PRO A 92 -7.02 -15.51 -9.38
CA PRO A 92 -5.77 -15.92 -9.99
C PRO A 92 -4.83 -16.60 -8.99
N LEU A 93 -4.28 -17.75 -9.37
CA LEU A 93 -3.22 -18.40 -8.61
C LEU A 93 -1.90 -17.67 -8.87
N ALA A 94 -1.59 -16.70 -8.02
CA ALA A 94 -0.40 -15.86 -8.14
C ALA A 94 0.49 -15.88 -6.90
N LYS A 95 1.80 -15.67 -7.10
CA LYS A 95 2.79 -15.47 -6.03
C LYS A 95 3.71 -14.32 -6.37
N ASP A 96 4.14 -13.58 -5.35
CA ASP A 96 5.07 -12.48 -5.50
C ASP A 96 6.50 -13.00 -5.57
N TYR A 97 7.27 -12.55 -6.57
CA TYR A 97 8.65 -12.94 -6.80
C TYR A 97 9.54 -11.73 -7.06
N THR A 98 10.74 -11.75 -6.47
CA THR A 98 11.74 -10.71 -6.67
C THR A 98 12.61 -11.02 -7.89
N PRO A 99 12.74 -10.09 -8.85
CA PRO A 99 13.74 -10.20 -9.90
C PRO A 99 15.15 -10.15 -9.31
N VAL A 100 15.96 -11.18 -9.55
CA VAL A 100 17.36 -11.23 -9.09
C VAL A 100 18.26 -10.40 -10.01
N ARG A 101 17.95 -10.40 -11.31
CA ARG A 101 18.66 -9.65 -12.33
C ARG A 101 17.67 -9.21 -13.40
N PHE A 102 17.81 -7.98 -13.87
CA PHE A 102 17.14 -7.50 -15.08
C PHE A 102 18.15 -6.84 -16.01
N ASP A 103 18.25 -7.36 -17.23
CA ASP A 103 19.11 -6.81 -18.29
C ASP A 103 18.24 -6.31 -19.45
N PRO A 104 17.95 -4.99 -19.50
CA PRO A 104 17.12 -4.43 -20.57
C PRO A 104 17.78 -4.50 -21.95
N GLY A 105 19.12 -4.56 -22.00
CA GLY A 105 19.87 -4.68 -23.25
C GLY A 105 19.71 -6.06 -23.87
N ALA A 106 19.91 -7.11 -23.07
CA ALA A 106 19.66 -8.49 -23.46
C ALA A 106 18.16 -8.80 -23.62
N GLY A 107 17.29 -8.05 -22.92
CA GLY A 107 15.85 -8.34 -22.85
C GLY A 107 15.59 -9.60 -22.03
N GLU A 108 16.28 -9.72 -20.89
CA GLU A 108 16.23 -10.88 -20.01
C GLU A 108 15.98 -10.48 -18.56
N ILE A 109 15.22 -11.29 -17.84
CA ILE A 109 14.96 -11.15 -16.42
C ILE A 109 15.06 -12.50 -15.72
N ASP A 110 15.72 -12.54 -14.56
CA ASP A 110 15.98 -13.77 -13.82
C ASP A 110 15.19 -13.80 -12.51
N PHE A 111 14.60 -14.96 -12.22
CA PHE A 111 13.87 -15.24 -10.98
C PHE A 111 14.38 -16.52 -10.34
N ASP A 112 14.55 -16.49 -9.02
CA ASP A 112 15.00 -17.62 -8.23
C ASP A 112 13.85 -18.22 -7.43
N PHE A 113 13.71 -19.55 -7.52
CA PHE A 113 12.66 -20.34 -6.89
C PHE A 113 13.28 -21.31 -5.88
N VAL A 114 12.90 -21.16 -4.62
CA VAL A 114 13.25 -22.13 -3.57
C VAL A 114 12.63 -23.48 -3.92
N ARG A 115 13.45 -24.53 -3.89
CA ARG A 115 13.04 -25.89 -4.18
C ARG A 115 12.61 -26.57 -2.89
N HIS A 116 11.35 -26.99 -2.85
CA HIS A 116 10.80 -27.81 -1.77
C HIS A 116 9.69 -28.72 -2.31
N GLU A 117 9.33 -29.73 -1.52
CA GLU A 117 8.18 -30.56 -1.83
C GLU A 117 6.88 -29.77 -1.59
N GLY A 118 5.91 -29.94 -2.49
CA GLY A 118 4.65 -29.20 -2.46
C GLY A 118 4.79 -27.75 -2.93
N GLY A 119 3.65 -27.06 -3.04
CA GLY A 119 3.58 -25.66 -3.48
C GLY A 119 3.61 -25.49 -5.01
N VAL A 120 2.71 -24.63 -5.49
CA VAL A 120 2.50 -24.40 -6.94
C VAL A 120 3.78 -23.92 -7.63
N ALA A 121 4.48 -22.95 -7.05
CA ALA A 121 5.58 -22.27 -7.72
C ALA A 121 6.87 -23.11 -7.73
N SER A 122 7.20 -23.79 -6.63
CA SER A 122 8.29 -24.78 -6.60
C SER A 122 8.04 -25.92 -7.59
N THR A 123 6.81 -26.46 -7.63
CA THR A 123 6.43 -27.54 -8.56
C THR A 123 6.54 -27.08 -10.02
N TRP A 124 6.05 -25.87 -10.33
CA TRP A 124 6.15 -25.27 -11.64
C TRP A 124 7.62 -25.07 -12.05
N ALA A 125 8.44 -24.45 -11.21
CA ALA A 125 9.84 -24.16 -11.52
C ALA A 125 10.67 -25.42 -11.78
N GLN A 126 10.33 -26.54 -11.12
CA GLN A 126 10.98 -27.84 -11.34
C GLN A 126 10.61 -28.47 -12.69
N ARG A 127 9.43 -28.18 -13.23
CA ARG A 127 8.89 -28.81 -14.44
C ARG A 127 9.07 -27.97 -15.70
N VAL A 128 9.06 -26.65 -15.55
CA VAL A 128 9.09 -25.68 -16.65
C VAL A 128 10.31 -25.87 -17.54
N LYS A 129 10.11 -25.74 -18.85
CA LYS A 129 11.16 -25.89 -19.86
C LYS A 129 11.34 -24.62 -20.68
N PRO A 130 12.55 -24.40 -21.23
CA PRO A 130 12.75 -23.37 -22.25
C PRO A 130 11.74 -23.49 -23.39
N GLY A 131 11.18 -22.35 -23.79
CA GLY A 131 10.12 -22.23 -24.80
C GLY A 131 8.70 -22.14 -24.23
N GLU A 132 8.49 -22.46 -22.95
CA GLU A 132 7.17 -22.31 -22.32
C GLU A 132 6.84 -20.84 -22.04
N VAL A 133 5.54 -20.52 -22.11
CA VAL A 133 5.01 -19.17 -21.85
C VAL A 133 4.65 -19.03 -20.38
N THR A 134 4.89 -17.86 -19.82
CA THR A 134 4.50 -17.49 -18.46
C THR A 134 4.08 -16.03 -18.38
N TRP A 135 3.43 -15.65 -17.29
CA TRP A 135 2.84 -14.33 -17.10
C TRP A 135 3.32 -13.72 -15.81
N ILE A 136 3.75 -12.46 -15.90
CA ILE A 136 4.07 -11.64 -14.72
C ILE A 136 3.29 -10.33 -14.74
N ALA A 137 3.02 -9.74 -13.57
CA ALA A 137 2.53 -8.37 -13.47
C ALA A 137 3.34 -7.54 -12.47
N GLY A 138 3.73 -6.33 -12.86
CA GLY A 138 4.50 -5.40 -12.04
C GLY A 138 5.98 -5.29 -12.44
N PRO A 139 6.84 -4.77 -11.54
CA PRO A 139 6.49 -4.21 -10.24
C PRO A 139 5.67 -2.93 -10.41
N LYS A 140 4.81 -2.61 -9.42
CA LYS A 140 4.00 -1.39 -9.41
C LYS A 140 4.67 -0.21 -8.70
N MET A 141 5.72 -0.49 -7.94
CA MET A 141 6.57 0.49 -7.29
C MET A 141 7.94 -0.10 -7.03
N SER A 142 8.92 0.78 -6.90
CA SER A 142 10.26 0.45 -6.43
C SER A 142 10.66 1.33 -5.26
N HIS A 143 11.32 0.70 -4.29
CA HIS A 143 11.92 1.39 -3.15
C HIS A 143 13.42 1.46 -3.35
N GLY A 144 13.96 2.67 -3.36
CA GLY A 144 15.40 2.90 -3.45
C GLY A 144 16.16 2.43 -2.21
N HIS A 145 17.47 2.65 -2.22
CA HIS A 145 18.32 2.37 -1.06
C HIS A 145 17.99 3.29 0.12
N PRO A 146 18.17 2.82 1.37
CA PRO A 146 17.96 3.66 2.54
C PRO A 146 18.97 4.80 2.60
N GLU A 147 18.49 6.02 2.81
CA GLU A 147 19.29 7.22 3.02
C GLU A 147 19.53 7.46 4.51
N GLY A 148 20.68 8.07 4.84
CA GLY A 148 21.00 8.48 6.21
C GLY A 148 21.40 7.35 7.18
N ALA A 149 21.59 6.13 6.68
CA ALA A 149 22.10 5.01 7.48
C ALA A 149 23.64 4.91 7.40
N ASP A 150 24.29 4.74 8.55
CA ASP A 150 25.75 4.53 8.65
C ASP A 150 26.15 3.06 8.38
N TRP A 151 25.20 2.13 8.55
CA TRP A 151 25.36 0.71 8.25
C TRP A 151 24.02 -0.02 8.12
N LEU A 152 24.04 -1.21 7.51
CA LEU A 152 22.87 -2.02 7.24
C LEU A 152 22.88 -3.33 8.05
N LEU A 153 21.73 -3.71 8.57
CA LEU A 153 21.46 -5.07 9.06
C LEU A 153 20.48 -5.74 8.09
N VAL A 154 20.91 -6.82 7.45
CA VAL A 154 20.14 -7.56 6.46
C VAL A 154 19.93 -8.98 6.97
N VAL A 155 18.69 -9.45 7.03
CA VAL A 155 18.35 -10.75 7.62
C VAL A 155 17.36 -11.48 6.73
N GLY A 156 17.57 -12.75 6.43
CA GLY A 156 16.53 -13.53 5.79
C GLY A 156 16.82 -15.01 5.63
N ASP A 157 15.78 -15.75 5.24
CA ASP A 157 15.92 -17.15 4.85
C ASP A 157 16.15 -17.28 3.33
N GLU A 158 16.21 -18.51 2.82
CA GLU A 158 16.47 -18.75 1.40
C GLU A 158 15.43 -18.09 0.46
N THR A 159 14.22 -17.76 0.93
CA THR A 159 13.21 -17.06 0.10
C THR A 159 13.53 -15.58 -0.08
N ALA A 160 14.28 -14.97 0.86
CA ALA A 160 14.75 -13.59 0.79
C ALA A 160 16.11 -13.44 0.08
N LEU A 161 16.83 -14.55 -0.09
CA LEU A 161 18.14 -14.59 -0.75
C LEU A 161 18.17 -13.90 -2.14
N PRO A 162 17.14 -14.02 -3.01
CA PRO A 162 17.06 -13.27 -4.26
C PRO A 162 17.23 -11.75 -4.10
N ALA A 163 16.50 -11.15 -3.16
CA ALA A 163 16.56 -9.72 -2.86
C ALA A 163 17.90 -9.34 -2.22
N ILE A 164 18.40 -10.16 -1.29
CA ILE A 164 19.69 -9.95 -0.62
C ILE A 164 20.85 -9.97 -1.62
N ALA A 165 20.87 -10.95 -2.52
CA ALA A 165 21.91 -11.11 -3.54
C ALA A 165 21.92 -9.91 -4.49
N ARG A 166 20.74 -9.50 -4.97
CA ARG A 166 20.60 -8.31 -5.80
C ARG A 166 21.08 -7.06 -5.08
N TRP A 167 20.66 -6.87 -3.83
CA TRP A 167 21.05 -5.70 -3.06
C TRP A 167 22.57 -5.63 -2.86
N LEU A 168 23.20 -6.74 -2.48
CA LEU A 168 24.64 -6.82 -2.29
C LEU A 168 25.44 -6.50 -3.55
N ALA A 169 24.93 -6.91 -4.73
CA ALA A 169 25.54 -6.61 -6.02
C ALA A 169 25.39 -5.13 -6.41
N GLU A 170 24.29 -4.49 -6.03
CA GLU A 170 23.98 -3.08 -6.31
C GLU A 170 24.58 -2.11 -5.26
N MET A 171 24.95 -2.61 -4.07
CA MET A 171 25.44 -1.76 -2.97
C MET A 171 26.70 -0.97 -3.34
N PRO A 172 26.75 0.35 -3.04
CA PRO A 172 27.94 1.15 -3.22
C PRO A 172 29.14 0.63 -2.42
N ALA A 173 30.35 0.80 -2.96
CA ALA A 173 31.58 0.46 -2.26
C ALA A 173 31.71 1.21 -0.93
N GLY A 174 32.16 0.51 0.12
CA GLY A 174 32.27 1.05 1.48
C GLY A 174 30.96 1.06 2.29
N THR A 175 29.84 0.62 1.72
CA THR A 175 28.61 0.40 2.48
C THR A 175 28.85 -0.68 3.53
N ARG A 176 28.70 -0.36 4.81
CA ARG A 176 28.93 -1.32 5.89
C ARG A 176 27.67 -2.15 6.09
N ALA A 177 27.78 -3.47 6.01
CA ALA A 177 26.62 -4.35 6.21
C ALA A 177 26.92 -5.57 7.07
N ARG A 178 25.96 -5.97 7.90
CA ARG A 178 25.90 -7.28 8.56
C ARG A 178 24.75 -8.05 7.93
N VAL A 179 25.04 -9.18 7.30
CA VAL A 179 24.07 -9.97 6.56
C VAL A 179 23.97 -11.37 7.17
N PHE A 180 22.77 -11.79 7.54
CA PHE A 180 22.49 -13.13 8.04
C PHE A 180 21.53 -13.83 7.09
N ILE A 181 21.94 -14.99 6.59
CA ILE A 181 21.18 -15.76 5.61
C ILE A 181 21.01 -17.18 6.12
N GLU A 182 19.77 -17.58 6.36
CA GLU A 182 19.44 -18.97 6.69
C GLU A 182 19.19 -19.77 5.42
N VAL A 183 19.72 -20.99 5.37
CA VAL A 183 19.52 -21.93 4.27
C VAL A 183 19.28 -23.34 4.82
N GLY A 184 18.58 -24.17 4.05
CA GLY A 184 18.30 -25.56 4.45
C GLY A 184 19.56 -26.39 4.71
N GLU A 185 20.58 -26.24 3.88
CA GLU A 185 21.85 -26.97 3.99
C GLU A 185 23.03 -26.10 3.59
N GLU A 186 24.22 -26.47 4.05
CA GLU A 186 25.50 -25.86 3.65
C GLU A 186 25.71 -25.83 2.13
N SER A 187 25.22 -26.86 1.42
CA SER A 187 25.30 -26.98 -0.05
C SER A 187 24.43 -25.95 -0.78
N HIS A 188 23.52 -25.27 -0.09
CA HIS A 188 22.61 -24.27 -0.65
C HIS A 188 23.19 -22.84 -0.61
N ARG A 189 24.40 -22.65 -0.07
CA ARG A 189 25.09 -21.36 -0.08
C ARG A 189 25.41 -20.93 -1.52
N GLN A 190 25.18 -19.66 -1.83
CA GLN A 190 25.49 -19.07 -3.12
C GLN A 190 26.71 -18.17 -3.02
N GLU A 191 27.43 -18.00 -4.12
CA GLU A 191 28.41 -16.92 -4.23
C GLU A 191 27.65 -15.60 -4.40
N LEU A 192 27.94 -14.64 -3.53
CA LEU A 192 27.28 -13.32 -3.53
C LEU A 192 28.30 -12.26 -3.92
N GLU A 193 28.09 -11.64 -5.08
CA GLU A 193 28.90 -10.52 -5.54
C GLU A 193 28.60 -9.29 -4.69
N THR A 194 29.64 -8.58 -4.25
CA THR A 194 29.46 -7.30 -3.56
C THR A 194 30.72 -6.43 -3.62
N ALA A 195 30.51 -5.12 -3.77
CA ALA A 195 31.54 -4.11 -3.56
C ALA A 195 31.49 -3.51 -2.14
N ALA A 196 30.47 -3.85 -1.35
CA ALA A 196 30.23 -3.34 -0.01
C ALA A 196 31.22 -3.93 1.01
N ASP A 197 31.39 -3.23 2.13
CA ASP A 197 32.07 -3.76 3.32
C ASP A 197 31.09 -4.66 4.11
N ALA A 198 30.60 -5.71 3.46
CA ALA A 198 29.58 -6.62 3.98
C ALA A 198 30.21 -7.84 4.66
N THR A 199 29.74 -8.15 5.88
CA THR A 199 30.00 -9.45 6.51
C THR A 199 28.78 -10.35 6.33
N VAL A 200 28.89 -11.34 5.46
CA VAL A 200 27.84 -12.34 5.24
C VAL A 200 28.06 -13.55 6.15
N THR A 201 27.06 -13.86 6.96
CA THR A 201 27.01 -15.02 7.85
C THR A 201 25.90 -15.95 7.37
N TRP A 202 26.30 -17.15 6.95
CA TRP A 202 25.38 -18.19 6.54
C TRP A 202 25.03 -19.11 7.72
N LEU A 203 23.75 -19.44 7.84
CA LEU A 203 23.19 -20.26 8.90
C LEU A 203 22.54 -21.48 8.25
N SER A 204 23.18 -22.65 8.36
CA SER A 204 22.62 -23.92 7.87
C SER A 204 21.64 -24.46 8.90
N ARG A 205 20.44 -24.85 8.45
CA ARG A 205 19.49 -25.62 9.27
C ARG A 205 19.88 -27.09 9.43
N ASP A 206 20.93 -27.55 8.74
CA ASP A 206 21.39 -28.93 8.71
C ASP A 206 20.26 -29.93 8.38
N GLY A 207 19.42 -29.53 7.42
CA GLY A 207 18.25 -30.30 6.96
C GLY A 207 17.01 -30.17 7.84
N ALA A 208 17.04 -29.39 8.93
CA ALA A 208 15.83 -29.10 9.69
C ALA A 208 14.79 -28.37 8.81
N PRO A 209 13.48 -28.65 8.97
CA PRO A 209 12.45 -28.03 8.15
C PRO A 209 12.49 -26.49 8.23
N ALA A 210 12.12 -25.82 7.15
CA ALA A 210 12.09 -24.36 7.11
C ALA A 210 11.10 -23.81 8.16
N GLY A 211 11.46 -22.68 8.78
CA GLY A 211 10.63 -22.01 9.78
C GLY A 211 10.52 -22.75 11.13
N THR A 212 11.42 -23.70 11.43
CA THR A 212 11.42 -24.43 12.71
C THR A 212 12.61 -24.14 13.61
N THR A 213 13.56 -23.35 13.13
CA THR A 213 14.79 -22.96 13.82
C THR A 213 14.71 -21.52 14.29
N ASP A 214 15.54 -21.16 15.25
CA ASP A 214 15.71 -19.78 15.76
C ASP A 214 17.09 -19.21 15.42
N LEU A 215 17.80 -19.81 14.45
CA LEU A 215 19.18 -19.47 14.09
C LEU A 215 19.34 -17.99 13.73
N LEU A 216 18.42 -17.45 12.92
CA LEU A 216 18.44 -16.02 12.56
C LEU A 216 18.29 -15.12 13.80
N GLU A 217 17.35 -15.43 14.70
CA GLU A 217 17.17 -14.65 15.93
C GLU A 217 18.41 -14.72 16.83
N GLN A 218 18.97 -15.91 17.05
CA GLN A 218 20.19 -16.09 17.85
C GLN A 218 21.38 -15.33 17.25
N ALA A 219 21.56 -15.38 15.92
CA ALA A 219 22.64 -14.71 15.23
C ALA A 219 22.51 -13.18 15.35
N VAL A 220 21.31 -12.63 15.14
CA VAL A 220 21.05 -11.19 15.29
C VAL A 220 21.25 -10.75 16.74
N ARG A 221 20.82 -11.52 17.74
CA ARG A 221 21.00 -11.16 19.15
C ARG A 221 22.46 -11.18 19.60
N SER A 222 23.26 -12.09 19.06
CA SER A 222 24.66 -12.30 19.46
C SER A 222 25.67 -11.43 18.71
N MET A 223 25.26 -10.78 17.61
CA MET A 223 26.18 -9.98 16.82
C MET A 223 26.71 -8.73 17.56
N ALA A 224 27.91 -8.30 17.17
CA ALA A 224 28.43 -7.01 17.60
C ALA A 224 27.75 -5.88 16.80
N TRP A 225 27.02 -5.01 17.51
CA TRP A 225 26.44 -3.80 16.94
C TRP A 225 27.52 -2.84 16.46
N LEU A 226 27.33 -2.27 15.28
CA LEU A 226 28.21 -1.24 14.76
C LEU A 226 27.77 0.14 15.28
N PRO A 227 28.71 1.09 15.48
CA PRO A 227 28.34 2.46 15.83
C PRO A 227 27.68 3.16 14.64
N GLY A 228 26.79 4.11 14.95
CA GLY A 228 26.04 4.90 13.98
C GLY A 228 24.58 4.45 13.83
N THR A 229 23.87 5.11 12.92
CA THR A 229 22.48 4.87 12.57
C THR A 229 22.37 3.61 11.73
N VAL A 230 21.51 2.66 12.13
CA VAL A 230 21.29 1.40 11.41
C VAL A 230 20.03 1.50 10.56
N TYR A 231 20.05 0.94 9.36
CA TYR A 231 18.83 0.54 8.66
C TYR A 231 18.69 -0.98 8.67
N VAL A 232 17.54 -1.49 9.09
CA VAL A 232 17.26 -2.92 9.20
C VAL A 232 16.32 -3.36 8.09
N TRP A 233 16.69 -4.37 7.33
CA TRP A 233 15.80 -5.04 6.38
C TRP A 233 15.77 -6.53 6.70
N ALA A 234 14.58 -7.09 6.83
CA ALA A 234 14.41 -8.51 7.07
C ALA A 234 13.23 -9.09 6.29
N ALA A 235 13.44 -10.25 5.66
CA ALA A 235 12.38 -10.97 4.97
C ALA A 235 12.54 -12.49 5.10
N GLY A 236 11.44 -13.22 5.03
CA GLY A 236 11.43 -14.68 5.21
C GLY A 236 10.14 -15.17 5.87
N GLU A 237 10.24 -16.23 6.66
CA GLU A 237 9.09 -16.80 7.37
C GLU A 237 8.50 -15.83 8.42
N ALA A 238 7.21 -15.53 8.27
CA ALA A 238 6.53 -14.47 9.01
C ALA A 238 6.63 -14.59 10.54
N VAL A 239 6.49 -15.80 11.09
CA VAL A 239 6.54 -16.04 12.55
C VAL A 239 7.97 -15.91 13.08
N THR A 240 8.94 -16.46 12.35
CA THR A 240 10.37 -16.40 12.70
C THR A 240 10.88 -14.97 12.78
N LEU A 241 10.38 -14.08 11.91
CA LEU A 241 10.73 -12.66 11.93
C LEU A 241 10.22 -11.91 13.17
N LYS A 242 9.16 -12.38 13.86
CA LYS A 242 8.58 -11.67 15.01
C LYS A 242 9.58 -11.50 16.16
N GLY A 243 10.35 -12.54 16.47
CA GLY A 243 11.37 -12.51 17.52
C GLY A 243 12.48 -11.49 17.22
N ILE A 244 12.93 -11.43 15.96
CA ILE A 244 13.93 -10.48 15.47
C ILE A 244 13.38 -9.06 15.52
N ARG A 245 12.16 -8.83 14.99
CA ARG A 245 11.50 -7.52 14.99
C ARG A 245 11.35 -6.98 16.40
N ARG A 246 10.94 -7.82 17.37
CA ARG A 246 10.84 -7.44 18.79
C ARG A 246 12.20 -7.02 19.37
N HIS A 247 13.26 -7.78 19.10
CA HIS A 247 14.61 -7.42 19.58
C HIS A 247 15.04 -6.06 19.02
N ILE A 248 14.82 -5.83 17.72
CA ILE A 248 15.19 -4.58 17.04
C ILE A 248 14.39 -3.37 17.54
N ALA A 249 13.07 -3.50 17.68
CA ALA A 249 12.21 -2.40 18.09
C ALA A 249 12.29 -2.10 19.59
N VAL A 250 12.29 -3.13 20.45
CA VAL A 250 12.17 -2.93 21.90
C VAL A 250 13.53 -2.83 22.58
N GLU A 251 14.42 -3.77 22.31
CA GLU A 251 15.71 -3.85 23.01
C GLU A 251 16.76 -2.94 22.37
N ARG A 252 16.75 -2.81 21.05
CA ARG A 252 17.67 -1.93 20.31
C ARG A 252 17.10 -0.55 20.02
N GLN A 253 15.80 -0.36 20.21
CA GLN A 253 15.11 0.93 20.03
C GLN A 253 15.36 1.55 18.65
N VAL A 254 15.49 0.71 17.61
CA VAL A 254 15.61 1.19 16.24
C VAL A 254 14.26 1.79 15.83
N PRO A 255 14.21 3.05 15.36
CA PRO A 255 12.97 3.66 14.88
C PRO A 255 12.33 2.83 13.77
N ARG A 256 11.00 2.76 13.74
CA ARG A 256 10.25 1.96 12.76
C ARG A 256 10.61 2.36 11.34
N GLU A 257 10.77 3.66 11.08
CA GLU A 257 11.13 4.21 9.78
C GLU A 257 12.49 3.70 9.30
N GLN A 258 13.38 3.33 10.21
CA GLN A 258 14.70 2.74 9.93
C GLN A 258 14.67 1.22 9.86
N SER A 259 13.49 0.61 9.73
CA SER A 259 13.34 -0.84 9.65
C SER A 259 12.26 -1.25 8.65
N HIS A 260 12.47 -2.37 7.98
CA HIS A 260 11.50 -2.99 7.09
C HIS A 260 11.51 -4.50 7.30
N PHE A 261 10.35 -5.07 7.62
CA PHE A 261 10.18 -6.48 7.92
C PHE A 261 9.02 -7.04 7.10
N THR A 262 9.28 -8.00 6.21
CA THR A 262 8.25 -8.54 5.31
C THR A 262 8.21 -10.06 5.36
N GLY A 263 7.06 -10.62 5.75
CA GLY A 263 6.83 -12.07 5.73
C GLY A 263 6.57 -12.54 4.30
N TYR A 264 7.53 -13.23 3.68
CA TYR A 264 7.40 -13.76 2.31
C TYR A 264 6.56 -15.02 2.27
N TRP A 265 6.57 -15.78 3.36
CA TRP A 265 5.77 -16.97 3.51
C TRP A 265 5.45 -17.20 4.98
N ARG A 266 4.48 -18.06 5.24
CA ARG A 266 4.12 -18.51 6.58
C ARG A 266 4.03 -20.01 6.55
N ARG A 267 4.64 -20.67 7.54
CA ARG A 267 4.48 -22.11 7.70
C ARG A 267 3.01 -22.40 8.02
N ALA A 268 2.38 -23.29 7.26
CA ALA A 268 1.02 -23.72 7.56
C ALA A 268 0.99 -24.48 8.89
N GLU A 269 0.13 -24.06 9.83
CA GLU A 269 -0.29 -24.94 10.92
C GLU A 269 -1.25 -25.99 10.36
N PRO A 270 -1.28 -27.22 10.91
CA PRO A 270 -2.33 -28.15 10.57
C PRO A 270 -3.66 -27.51 10.95
N ALA A 271 -4.46 -27.16 9.93
CA ALA A 271 -5.83 -26.75 10.15
C ALA A 271 -6.55 -27.85 10.94
N PRO A 272 -7.45 -27.52 11.89
CA PRO A 272 -8.44 -28.50 12.32
C PRO A 272 -9.11 -29.05 11.05
N GLY A 273 -9.22 -30.38 10.98
CA GLY A 273 -9.72 -31.08 9.79
C GLY A 273 -11.07 -30.56 9.32
N PRO A 274 -11.46 -30.85 8.07
CA PRO A 274 -12.70 -30.34 7.51
C PRO A 274 -13.85 -30.72 8.46
N LEU A 275 -14.58 -29.71 8.91
CA LEU A 275 -15.92 -29.90 9.44
C LEU A 275 -16.75 -30.40 8.25
N GLU A 276 -16.92 -31.72 8.17
CA GLU A 276 -18.08 -32.26 7.48
C GLU A 276 -19.31 -31.78 8.24
N ASP A 277 -20.09 -30.88 7.65
CA ASP A 277 -21.51 -30.83 7.91
C ASP A 277 -22.23 -30.20 6.72
N THR A 278 -23.09 -30.99 6.09
CA THR A 278 -24.12 -30.47 5.19
C THR A 278 -25.17 -29.77 6.07
N VAL A 279 -24.97 -28.48 6.32
CA VAL A 279 -25.96 -27.63 6.98
C VAL A 279 -27.16 -27.47 6.04
N PRO A 280 -28.40 -27.59 6.52
CA PRO A 280 -29.58 -27.27 5.72
C PRO A 280 -29.47 -25.83 5.19
N LYS A 281 -29.75 -25.61 3.89
CA LYS A 281 -29.65 -24.27 3.24
C LYS A 281 -30.36 -23.13 3.99
N ASP A 282 -31.39 -23.45 4.78
CA ASP A 282 -32.13 -22.48 5.59
C ASP A 282 -31.40 -22.07 6.87
N GLU A 283 -30.64 -22.98 7.50
CA GLU A 283 -29.78 -22.69 8.66
C GLU A 283 -28.55 -21.88 8.22
N GLU A 284 -27.96 -22.21 7.06
CA GLU A 284 -26.86 -21.43 6.44
C GLU A 284 -27.27 -19.97 6.17
N ALA A 285 -28.51 -19.74 5.70
CA ALA A 285 -28.99 -18.40 5.42
C ALA A 285 -29.20 -17.57 6.70
N HIS A 286 -29.66 -18.19 7.79
CA HIS A 286 -29.83 -17.52 9.08
C HIS A 286 -28.49 -17.15 9.70
N GLU A 287 -27.54 -18.10 9.71
CA GLU A 287 -26.18 -17.87 10.21
C GLU A 287 -25.47 -16.80 9.38
N ARG A 288 -25.58 -16.86 8.05
CA ARG A 288 -25.03 -15.84 7.17
C ARG A 288 -25.62 -14.46 7.44
N LEU A 289 -26.93 -14.36 7.67
CA LEU A 289 -27.57 -13.09 8.02
C LEU A 289 -27.08 -12.57 9.38
N HIS A 290 -26.89 -13.46 10.36
CA HIS A 290 -26.32 -13.10 11.65
C HIS A 290 -24.90 -12.54 11.49
N GLU A 291 -24.02 -13.22 10.74
CA GLU A 291 -22.67 -12.73 10.44
C GLU A 291 -22.66 -11.36 9.75
N LEU A 292 -23.54 -11.16 8.77
CA LEU A 292 -23.64 -9.91 8.02
C LEU A 292 -24.16 -8.73 8.85
N THR A 293 -24.79 -8.99 9.99
CA THR A 293 -25.40 -7.97 10.84
C THR A 293 -24.68 -7.77 12.17
N ASP A 294 -23.67 -8.58 12.48
CA ASP A 294 -22.91 -8.44 13.72
C ASP A 294 -21.88 -7.31 13.61
N LEU A 295 -22.09 -6.26 14.42
CA LEU A 295 -21.20 -5.10 14.51
C LEU A 295 -20.25 -5.20 15.70
N ALA A 296 -20.53 -6.08 16.67
CA ALA A 296 -19.86 -6.09 17.95
C ALA A 296 -18.34 -6.36 17.84
N PRO A 297 -17.85 -7.30 16.99
CA PRO A 297 -16.41 -7.51 16.83
C PRO A 297 -15.70 -6.24 16.36
N GLY A 298 -16.27 -5.55 15.36
CA GLY A 298 -15.69 -4.34 14.79
C GLY A 298 -15.57 -3.19 15.78
N PHE A 299 -16.58 -2.99 16.64
CA PHE A 299 -16.52 -1.99 17.72
C PHE A 299 -15.58 -2.39 18.84
N ALA A 300 -15.53 -3.67 19.23
CA ALA A 300 -14.64 -4.16 20.27
C ALA A 300 -13.17 -3.98 19.89
N ILE A 301 -12.80 -4.35 18.66
CA ILE A 301 -11.44 -4.18 18.11
C ILE A 301 -11.06 -2.70 18.14
N ARG A 302 -11.87 -1.82 17.53
CA ARG A 302 -11.57 -0.39 17.44
C ARG A 302 -11.47 0.26 18.83
N THR A 303 -12.33 -0.14 19.76
CA THR A 303 -12.26 0.32 21.16
C THR A 303 -10.95 -0.11 21.81
N ALA A 304 -10.56 -1.38 21.67
CA ALA A 304 -9.33 -1.91 22.23
C ALA A 304 -8.08 -1.24 21.64
N VAL A 305 -8.05 -1.01 20.32
CA VAL A 305 -6.99 -0.24 19.63
C VAL A 305 -6.94 1.19 20.15
N THR A 306 -8.09 1.88 20.24
CA THR A 306 -8.18 3.27 20.72
C THR A 306 -7.69 3.43 22.16
N LEU A 307 -7.94 2.42 23.01
CA LEU A 307 -7.46 2.41 24.40
C LEU A 307 -5.96 2.09 24.51
N GLY A 308 -5.29 1.69 23.42
CA GLY A 308 -3.92 1.17 23.45
C GLY A 308 -3.81 -0.19 24.15
N LEU A 309 -4.90 -0.96 24.19
CA LEU A 309 -4.98 -2.19 24.97
C LEU A 309 -4.00 -3.25 24.47
N PHE A 310 -3.96 -3.47 23.15
CA PHE A 310 -3.07 -4.47 22.56
C PHE A 310 -1.60 -4.09 22.74
N ASP A 311 -1.25 -2.80 22.64
CA ASP A 311 0.11 -2.31 22.92
C ASP A 311 0.54 -2.52 24.37
N LEU A 312 -0.37 -2.29 25.33
CA LEU A 312 -0.11 -2.55 26.74
C LEU A 312 0.14 -4.04 26.99
N VAL A 313 -0.67 -4.92 26.41
CA VAL A 313 -0.48 -6.38 26.52
C VAL A 313 0.83 -6.81 25.88
N ARG A 314 1.16 -6.29 24.69
CA ARG A 314 2.46 -6.51 24.03
C ARG A 314 3.63 -6.04 24.89
N GLY A 315 3.48 -4.89 25.55
CA GLY A 315 4.43 -4.31 26.50
C GLY A 315 4.56 -5.06 27.83
N GLY A 316 3.83 -6.17 28.01
CA GLY A 316 3.91 -7.04 29.18
C GLY A 316 2.88 -6.74 30.28
N VAL A 317 1.93 -5.84 30.05
CA VAL A 317 0.82 -5.58 30.98
C VAL A 317 -0.29 -6.59 30.73
N SER A 318 -0.35 -7.65 31.53
CA SER A 318 -1.31 -8.75 31.30
C SER A 318 -2.51 -8.76 32.25
N GLY A 319 -2.41 -8.13 33.42
CA GLY A 319 -3.46 -8.18 34.46
C GLY A 319 -4.64 -7.25 34.18
N SER A 320 -5.87 -7.76 34.26
CA SER A 320 -7.13 -7.03 34.08
C SER A 320 -7.20 -5.69 34.84
N ALA A 321 -6.87 -5.70 36.13
CA ALA A 321 -6.91 -4.50 36.98
C ALA A 321 -5.87 -3.44 36.60
N GLU A 322 -4.67 -3.87 36.19
CA GLU A 322 -3.61 -2.96 35.75
C GLU A 322 -3.92 -2.39 34.36
N LEU A 323 -4.48 -3.21 33.46
CA LEU A 323 -4.98 -2.74 32.17
C LEU A 323 -6.03 -1.65 32.38
N ALA A 324 -7.04 -1.87 33.24
CA ALA A 324 -8.06 -0.86 33.55
C ALA A 324 -7.47 0.45 34.07
N ARG A 325 -6.48 0.35 34.96
CA ARG A 325 -5.79 1.52 35.50
C ARG A 325 -4.99 2.28 34.44
N ARG A 326 -4.33 1.57 33.51
CA ARG A 326 -3.49 2.14 32.45
C ARG A 326 -4.31 2.80 31.35
N THR A 327 -5.44 2.20 30.99
CA THR A 327 -6.36 2.72 29.97
C THR A 327 -7.35 3.74 30.53
N GLY A 328 -7.42 3.91 31.86
CA GLY A 328 -8.34 4.83 32.51
C GLY A 328 -9.81 4.40 32.42
N THR A 329 -10.07 3.10 32.32
CA THR A 329 -11.41 2.54 32.12
C THR A 329 -12.00 1.97 33.41
N ASP A 330 -13.33 1.85 33.45
CA ASP A 330 -14.00 1.11 34.52
C ASP A 330 -13.55 -0.37 34.53
N PRO A 331 -13.12 -0.93 35.68
CA PRO A 331 -12.62 -2.30 35.75
C PRO A 331 -13.63 -3.37 35.35
N SER A 332 -14.91 -3.19 35.70
CA SER A 332 -15.95 -4.17 35.40
C SER A 332 -16.27 -4.20 33.91
N LEU A 333 -16.38 -3.03 33.29
CA LEU A 333 -16.66 -2.92 31.86
C LEU A 333 -15.46 -3.35 31.02
N LEU A 334 -14.22 -3.01 31.43
CA LEU A 334 -13.05 -3.52 30.74
C LEU A 334 -12.95 -5.04 30.87
N GLY A 335 -13.26 -5.62 32.04
CA GLY A 335 -13.31 -7.07 32.22
C GLY A 335 -14.26 -7.75 31.23
N ALA A 336 -15.43 -7.15 30.97
CA ALA A 336 -16.36 -7.66 29.96
C ALA A 336 -15.81 -7.55 28.53
N LEU A 337 -15.15 -6.44 28.18
CA LEU A 337 -14.49 -6.28 26.89
C LEU A 337 -13.36 -7.30 26.70
N LEU A 338 -12.51 -7.50 27.71
CA LEU A 338 -11.43 -8.49 27.68
C LEU A 338 -11.98 -9.91 27.49
N ALA A 339 -13.02 -10.28 28.22
CA ALA A 339 -13.69 -11.58 28.06
C ALA A 339 -14.26 -11.76 26.64
N TYR A 340 -14.83 -10.71 26.06
CA TYR A 340 -15.32 -10.75 24.68
C TYR A 340 -14.17 -10.89 23.66
N LEU A 341 -13.09 -10.13 23.81
CA LEU A 341 -11.90 -10.24 22.96
C LEU A 341 -11.26 -11.63 23.03
N VAL A 342 -11.30 -12.29 24.20
CA VAL A 342 -10.89 -13.69 24.34
C VAL A 342 -11.83 -14.63 23.58
N ALA A 343 -13.15 -14.42 23.70
CA ALA A 343 -14.15 -15.26 23.03
C ALA A 343 -14.05 -15.20 21.50
N ILE A 344 -13.68 -14.05 20.93
CA ILE A 344 -13.48 -13.89 19.48
C ILE A 344 -12.03 -14.16 19.01
N GLY A 345 -11.18 -14.71 19.89
CA GLY A 345 -9.83 -15.16 19.53
C GLY A 345 -8.81 -14.04 19.29
N LEU A 346 -9.03 -12.84 19.86
CA LEU A 346 -8.06 -11.74 19.82
C LEU A 346 -7.17 -11.71 21.06
N LEU A 347 -7.58 -12.32 22.16
CA LEU A 347 -6.74 -12.48 23.35
C LEU A 347 -6.80 -13.93 23.83
N GLU A 348 -5.75 -14.36 24.50
CA GLU A 348 -5.76 -15.57 25.34
C GLU A 348 -5.78 -15.16 26.80
N ALA A 349 -6.53 -15.89 27.62
CA ALA A 349 -6.57 -15.70 29.07
C ALA A 349 -5.95 -16.89 29.80
N ASP A 350 -5.06 -16.61 30.74
CA ASP A 350 -4.51 -17.55 31.72
C ASP A 350 -4.74 -16.97 33.12
N GLY A 351 -5.85 -17.36 33.74
CA GLY A 351 -6.36 -16.73 34.95
C GLY A 351 -6.73 -15.25 34.71
N GLU A 352 -6.09 -14.33 35.43
CA GLU A 352 -6.28 -12.88 35.28
C GLU A 352 -5.34 -12.25 34.23
N ALA A 353 -4.43 -13.04 33.65
CA ALA A 353 -3.43 -12.58 32.71
C ALA A 353 -3.91 -12.75 31.26
N HIS A 354 -3.70 -11.73 30.44
CA HIS A 354 -4.05 -11.71 29.02
C HIS A 354 -2.79 -11.72 28.15
N ARG A 355 -2.87 -12.38 26.99
CA ARG A 355 -1.83 -12.41 25.95
C ARG A 355 -2.44 -12.15 24.58
N LEU A 356 -1.66 -11.61 23.65
CA LEU A 356 -2.08 -11.46 22.26
C LEU A 356 -2.14 -12.83 21.57
N THR A 357 -3.04 -12.94 20.60
CA THR A 357 -3.09 -14.05 19.65
C THR A 357 -2.36 -13.65 18.38
N PRO A 358 -2.04 -14.59 17.46
CA PRO A 358 -1.45 -14.25 16.18
C PRO A 358 -2.27 -13.23 15.37
N VAL A 359 -3.60 -13.17 15.57
CA VAL A 359 -4.49 -12.21 14.90
C VAL A 359 -4.33 -10.81 15.50
N SER A 360 -4.32 -10.67 16.83
CA SER A 360 -4.16 -9.36 17.46
C SER A 360 -2.71 -8.86 17.48
N GLU A 361 -1.73 -9.74 17.25
CA GLU A 361 -0.36 -9.32 16.97
C GLU A 361 -0.26 -8.48 15.68
N GLU A 362 -1.05 -8.78 14.64
CA GLU A 362 -1.07 -7.97 13.40
C GLU A 362 -1.50 -6.52 13.69
N LEU A 363 -2.46 -6.32 14.61
CA LEU A 363 -2.99 -4.99 14.98
C LEU A 363 -1.96 -4.06 15.63
N VAL A 364 -0.88 -4.62 16.18
CA VAL A 364 0.20 -3.87 16.84
C VAL A 364 1.51 -3.94 16.07
N GLU A 365 1.65 -4.87 15.13
CA GLU A 365 2.82 -5.01 14.28
C GLU A 365 2.83 -3.98 13.14
N ASP A 366 1.65 -3.58 12.67
CA ASP A 366 1.49 -2.54 11.66
C ASP A 366 0.88 -1.25 12.25
N ASP A 367 1.64 -0.14 12.22
CA ASP A 367 1.16 1.19 12.62
C ASP A 367 -0.01 1.61 11.74
N HIS A 368 -0.10 1.12 10.49
CA HIS A 368 -1.25 1.35 9.64
C HIS A 368 -2.52 0.79 10.30
N SER A 369 -2.49 -0.42 10.86
CA SER A 369 -3.64 -1.01 11.55
C SER A 369 -4.04 -0.24 12.81
N SER A 370 -3.07 0.27 13.58
CA SER A 370 -3.36 1.09 14.76
C SER A 370 -4.08 2.38 14.37
N ASP A 371 -3.63 3.07 13.34
CA ASP A 371 -4.29 4.29 12.84
C ASP A 371 -5.62 3.99 12.12
N GLU A 372 -5.71 2.89 11.37
CA GLU A 372 -6.89 2.43 10.62
C GLU A 372 -8.07 2.13 11.58
N TYR A 373 -7.80 1.42 12.68
CA TYR A 373 -8.83 1.00 13.63
C TYR A 373 -9.01 1.96 14.82
N HIS A 374 -8.24 3.05 14.90
CA HIS A 374 -8.44 4.05 15.95
C HIS A 374 -9.75 4.82 15.74
N LEU A 375 -10.63 4.88 16.75
CA LEU A 375 -11.96 5.50 16.66
C LEU A 375 -11.95 7.00 16.34
N GLY A 376 -10.86 7.69 16.66
CA GLY A 376 -10.62 9.09 16.29
C GLY A 376 -9.98 9.29 14.91
N GLY A 377 -9.73 8.22 14.15
CA GLY A 377 -9.12 8.26 12.82
C GLY A 377 -10.15 8.38 11.70
N ALA A 378 -9.68 8.79 10.52
CA ALA A 378 -10.52 8.99 9.35
C ALA A 378 -11.14 7.69 8.81
N GLN A 379 -10.41 6.58 8.86
CA GLN A 379 -10.95 5.29 8.43
C GLN A 379 -12.10 4.83 9.34
N ALA A 380 -11.95 4.97 10.66
CA ALA A 380 -13.05 4.70 11.57
C ALA A 380 -14.25 5.62 11.31
N ALA A 381 -14.04 6.91 11.02
CA ALA A 381 -15.13 7.81 10.64
C ALA A 381 -15.82 7.35 9.34
N MET A 382 -15.06 6.91 8.33
CA MET A 382 -15.58 6.32 7.10
C MET A 382 -16.44 5.07 7.37
N ASP A 383 -15.97 4.14 8.19
CA ASP A 383 -16.71 2.93 8.52
C ASP A 383 -17.99 3.22 9.31
N LEU A 384 -17.88 4.07 10.34
CA LEU A 384 -18.99 4.43 11.21
C LEU A 384 -20.02 5.32 10.51
N SER A 385 -19.65 5.95 9.40
CA SER A 385 -20.54 6.80 8.62
C SER A 385 -21.84 6.09 8.21
N LEU A 386 -21.78 4.77 8.00
CA LEU A 386 -22.93 3.95 7.61
C LEU A 386 -24.03 3.89 8.67
N SER A 387 -23.74 4.25 9.94
CA SER A 387 -24.78 4.47 10.95
C SER A 387 -25.77 5.59 10.56
N GLY A 388 -25.34 6.51 9.70
CA GLY A 388 -26.15 7.59 9.13
C GLY A 388 -26.91 7.22 7.84
N LEU A 389 -26.70 6.02 7.29
CA LEU A 389 -27.15 5.66 5.93
C LEU A 389 -28.66 5.85 5.73
N LEU A 390 -29.48 5.48 6.71
CA LEU A 390 -30.93 5.63 6.61
C LEU A 390 -31.36 7.11 6.47
N HIS A 391 -30.67 8.02 7.16
CA HIS A 391 -30.93 9.45 7.01
C HIS A 391 -30.54 9.90 5.61
N THR A 392 -29.31 9.62 5.20
CA THR A 392 -28.76 10.01 3.89
C THR A 392 -29.60 9.51 2.73
N LEU A 393 -30.07 8.25 2.76
CA LEU A 393 -30.95 7.72 1.72
C LEU A 393 -32.33 8.40 1.66
N ARG A 394 -32.81 8.96 2.77
CA ARG A 394 -34.11 9.65 2.84
C ARG A 394 -34.03 11.11 2.43
N THR A 395 -32.90 11.77 2.69
CA THR A 395 -32.79 13.22 2.58
C THR A 395 -31.83 13.68 1.50
N GLY A 396 -30.85 12.85 1.11
CA GLY A 396 -29.69 13.24 0.31
C GLY A 396 -28.61 13.98 1.11
N GLU A 397 -28.85 14.25 2.40
CA GLU A 397 -27.95 15.02 3.27
C GLU A 397 -26.97 14.11 4.03
N PRO A 398 -25.85 14.63 4.56
CA PRO A 398 -24.96 13.85 5.41
C PRO A 398 -25.71 13.28 6.61
N GLY A 399 -25.52 11.99 6.90
CA GLY A 399 -26.24 11.26 7.95
C GLY A 399 -25.42 11.00 9.21
N TYR A 400 -24.09 11.15 9.12
CA TYR A 400 -23.17 10.82 10.20
C TYR A 400 -22.65 12.05 10.94
N ARG A 401 -22.58 11.95 12.26
CA ARG A 401 -21.92 12.92 13.13
C ARG A 401 -20.86 12.21 13.96
N THR A 402 -19.77 12.90 14.26
CA THR A 402 -18.73 12.39 15.16
C THR A 402 -19.31 12.14 16.56
N ALA A 403 -18.55 11.48 17.43
CA ALA A 403 -18.94 11.30 18.83
C ALA A 403 -19.22 12.64 19.56
N GLY A 404 -18.60 13.75 19.12
CA GLY A 404 -18.85 15.10 19.61
C GLY A 404 -20.12 15.76 19.05
N GLY A 405 -20.84 15.09 18.14
CA GLY A 405 -22.05 15.60 17.50
C GLY A 405 -21.79 16.55 16.32
N GLU A 406 -20.54 16.71 15.89
CA GLU A 406 -20.17 17.57 14.76
C GLU A 406 -20.26 16.81 13.44
N TRP A 407 -20.49 17.52 12.34
CA TRP A 407 -20.28 16.96 11.01
C TRP A 407 -18.79 16.71 10.80
N VAL A 408 -18.42 15.62 10.11
CA VAL A 408 -17.01 15.25 9.92
C VAL A 408 -16.23 16.35 9.21
N ALA A 409 -16.82 16.99 8.19
CA ALA A 409 -16.21 18.14 7.52
C ALA A 409 -15.86 19.28 8.49
N THR A 410 -16.71 19.55 9.49
CA THR A 410 -16.45 20.56 10.52
C THR A 410 -15.41 20.10 11.53
N ALA A 411 -15.50 18.86 12.00
CA ALA A 411 -14.58 18.29 12.98
C ALA A 411 -13.13 18.25 12.45
N MET A 412 -12.93 18.03 11.15
CA MET A 412 -11.61 18.06 10.52
C MET A 412 -10.90 19.43 10.60
N HIS A 413 -11.60 20.52 10.94
CA HIS A 413 -10.96 21.82 11.15
C HIS A 413 -10.32 21.97 12.54
N THR A 414 -10.74 21.16 13.51
CA THR A 414 -10.35 21.29 14.92
C THR A 414 -9.69 20.03 15.48
N ASP A 415 -9.95 18.87 14.88
CA ASP A 415 -9.37 17.58 15.24
C ASP A 415 -8.16 17.25 14.34
N GLU A 416 -6.96 17.44 14.88
CA GLU A 416 -5.71 17.19 14.17
C GLU A 416 -5.51 15.71 13.79
N ARG A 417 -6.01 14.75 14.57
CA ARG A 417 -5.87 13.32 14.28
C ARG A 417 -6.77 12.92 13.12
N LEU A 418 -8.04 13.33 13.18
CA LEU A 418 -9.01 13.05 12.12
C LEU A 418 -8.55 13.68 10.79
N ALA A 419 -8.14 14.95 10.82
CA ALA A 419 -7.65 15.64 9.64
C ALA A 419 -6.32 15.08 9.12
N GLY A 420 -5.40 14.74 10.03
CA GLY A 420 -4.10 14.16 9.71
C GLY A 420 -4.23 12.79 9.03
N SER A 421 -4.95 11.87 9.67
CA SER A 421 -5.18 10.51 9.14
C SER A 421 -5.97 10.52 7.82
N ALA A 422 -6.97 11.40 7.67
CA ALA A 422 -7.70 11.56 6.41
C ALA A 422 -6.78 11.99 5.27
N ARG A 423 -5.81 12.86 5.56
CA ARG A 423 -4.87 13.33 4.55
C ARG A 423 -3.84 12.27 4.19
N VAL A 424 -3.30 11.56 5.18
CA VAL A 424 -2.37 10.43 4.92
C VAL A 424 -3.05 9.40 4.02
N ALA A 425 -4.29 9.00 4.33
CA ALA A 425 -5.03 8.03 3.52
C ALA A 425 -5.17 8.47 2.05
N VAL A 426 -5.57 9.73 1.79
CA VAL A 426 -5.71 10.21 0.41
C VAL A 426 -4.35 10.37 -0.30
N GLU A 427 -3.30 10.77 0.41
CA GLU A 427 -1.94 10.84 -0.16
C GLU A 427 -1.38 9.44 -0.49
N GLU A 428 -1.73 8.41 0.27
CA GLU A 428 -1.39 7.02 -0.02
C GLU A 428 -2.14 6.48 -1.24
N GLU A 429 -3.45 6.76 -1.34
CA GLU A 429 -4.25 6.40 -2.52
C GLU A 429 -3.74 7.07 -3.81
N ALA A 430 -3.33 8.35 -3.72
CA ALA A 430 -2.80 9.10 -4.85
C ALA A 430 -1.55 8.48 -5.49
N ARG A 431 -0.80 7.63 -4.75
CA ARG A 431 0.41 6.95 -5.27
C ARG A 431 0.09 6.03 -6.45
N TRP A 432 -1.10 5.44 -6.44
CA TRP A 432 -1.57 4.50 -7.48
C TRP A 432 -1.99 5.24 -8.76
N VAL A 433 -2.52 6.45 -8.61
CA VAL A 433 -3.05 7.28 -9.71
C VAL A 433 -1.95 8.13 -10.36
N ALA A 434 -0.90 8.47 -9.61
CA ALA A 434 0.18 9.34 -10.05
C ALA A 434 0.83 8.96 -11.41
N PRO A 435 1.13 7.68 -11.71
CA PRO A 435 1.68 7.31 -13.01
C PRO A 435 0.73 7.62 -14.18
N GLY A 436 -0.58 7.43 -13.98
CA GLY A 436 -1.60 7.77 -14.97
C GLY A 436 -1.67 9.27 -15.24
N VAL A 437 -1.62 10.10 -14.19
CA VAL A 437 -1.57 11.57 -14.31
C VAL A 437 -0.31 12.02 -15.07
N SER A 438 0.84 11.45 -14.74
CA SER A 438 2.10 11.77 -15.42
C SER A 438 2.09 11.39 -16.90
N GLY A 439 1.38 10.33 -17.29
CA GLY A 439 1.26 9.89 -18.68
C GLY A 439 0.18 10.60 -19.49
N ALA A 440 -0.85 11.15 -18.85
CA ALA A 440 -2.02 11.66 -19.54
C ALA A 440 -1.87 13.07 -20.14
N TYR A 441 -0.85 13.85 -19.76
CA TYR A 441 -0.69 15.24 -20.22
C TYR A 441 0.72 15.52 -20.76
N ASP A 442 0.83 16.46 -21.71
CA ASP A 442 2.13 16.90 -22.25
C ASP A 442 2.82 17.84 -21.26
N TRP A 443 3.34 17.28 -20.17
CA TRP A 443 4.02 18.02 -19.11
C TRP A 443 5.31 18.69 -19.58
N ALA A 444 5.92 18.22 -20.67
CA ALA A 444 7.09 18.87 -21.26
C ALA A 444 6.77 20.26 -21.81
N SER A 445 5.51 20.51 -22.20
CA SER A 445 5.03 21.82 -22.64
C SER A 445 4.65 22.78 -21.50
N VAL A 446 4.61 22.31 -20.25
CA VAL A 446 4.16 23.08 -19.08
C VAL A 446 5.37 23.60 -18.31
N PRO A 447 5.70 24.91 -18.39
CA PRO A 447 6.85 25.45 -17.66
C PRO A 447 6.57 25.63 -16.17
N ALA A 448 5.30 25.89 -15.80
CA ALA A 448 4.88 26.10 -14.42
C ALA A 448 3.45 25.59 -14.20
N LEU A 449 3.25 24.88 -13.10
CA LEU A 449 1.97 24.33 -12.66
C LEU A 449 1.58 24.93 -11.30
N THR A 450 0.31 25.28 -11.13
CA THR A 450 -0.26 25.51 -9.79
C THR A 450 -1.17 24.35 -9.45
N ALA A 451 -0.99 23.69 -8.31
CA ALA A 451 -1.69 22.48 -7.94
C ALA A 451 -2.31 22.59 -6.55
N GLY A 452 -3.40 21.87 -6.31
CA GLY A 452 -4.06 21.77 -5.02
C GLY A 452 -5.13 20.67 -5.01
N GLY A 453 -5.87 20.58 -3.91
CA GLY A 453 -6.81 19.49 -3.65
C GLY A 453 -6.16 18.34 -2.86
N HIS A 454 -6.85 17.20 -2.80
CA HIS A 454 -6.44 16.05 -2.00
C HIS A 454 -5.49 15.13 -2.79
N GLY A 455 -4.47 14.58 -2.13
CA GLY A 455 -3.46 13.72 -2.76
C GLY A 455 -2.42 14.48 -3.60
N VAL A 456 -2.45 15.81 -3.56
CA VAL A 456 -1.64 16.65 -4.45
C VAL A 456 -0.15 16.53 -4.15
N GLY A 457 0.25 16.30 -2.89
CA GLY A 457 1.66 16.17 -2.53
C GLY A 457 2.31 15.00 -3.26
N THR A 458 1.66 13.84 -3.19
CA THR A 458 2.09 12.62 -3.89
C THR A 458 2.07 12.79 -5.41
N LEU A 459 1.03 13.40 -5.99
CA LEU A 459 0.99 13.65 -7.44
C LEU A 459 2.15 14.56 -7.88
N VAL A 460 2.45 15.61 -7.12
CA VAL A 460 3.54 16.55 -7.43
C VAL A 460 4.90 15.89 -7.31
N ASN A 461 5.13 15.04 -6.30
CA ASN A 461 6.35 14.24 -6.21
C ASN A 461 6.59 13.44 -7.50
N ALA A 462 5.57 12.70 -7.96
CA ALA A 462 5.68 11.90 -9.16
C ALA A 462 5.92 12.75 -10.42
N LEU A 463 5.17 13.85 -10.57
CA LEU A 463 5.30 14.75 -11.72
C LEU A 463 6.69 15.41 -11.80
N VAL A 464 7.22 15.92 -10.69
CA VAL A 464 8.54 16.57 -10.68
C VAL A 464 9.65 15.55 -10.94
N LYS A 465 9.54 14.33 -10.40
CA LYS A 465 10.50 13.25 -10.69
C LYS A 465 10.48 12.84 -12.17
N ALA A 466 9.30 12.74 -12.77
CA ALA A 466 9.15 12.40 -14.19
C ALA A 466 9.54 13.58 -15.11
N HIS A 467 9.35 14.82 -14.66
CA HIS A 467 9.59 16.04 -15.43
C HIS A 467 10.42 17.06 -14.62
N PRO A 468 11.75 16.88 -14.48
CA PRO A 468 12.58 17.69 -13.57
C PRO A 468 12.68 19.19 -13.91
N ALA A 469 12.27 19.57 -15.13
CA ALA A 469 12.18 20.97 -15.56
C ALA A 469 10.90 21.69 -15.08
N LEU A 470 9.87 20.93 -14.69
CA LEU A 470 8.60 21.47 -14.23
C LEU A 470 8.80 22.24 -12.91
N ARG A 471 8.21 23.43 -12.81
CA ARG A 471 8.10 24.19 -11.56
C ARG A 471 6.68 24.11 -11.04
N VAL A 472 6.50 23.77 -9.77
CA VAL A 472 5.18 23.56 -9.18
C VAL A 472 4.94 24.51 -8.02
N ARG A 473 3.75 25.09 -7.96
CA ARG A 473 3.22 25.82 -6.81
C ARG A 473 2.12 24.99 -6.19
N ILE A 474 2.26 24.59 -4.92
CA ILE A 474 1.16 23.93 -4.21
C ILE A 474 0.44 24.97 -3.37
N ALA A 475 -0.85 25.19 -3.65
CA ALA A 475 -1.67 26.12 -2.89
C ALA A 475 -2.65 25.38 -1.97
N ALA A 476 -2.58 25.65 -0.66
CA ALA A 476 -3.38 24.99 0.36
C ALA A 476 -3.44 25.82 1.66
N LEU A 477 -4.14 25.33 2.68
CA LEU A 477 -4.15 25.97 4.00
C LEU A 477 -2.76 25.87 4.66
N PRO A 478 -2.34 26.83 5.51
CA PRO A 478 -1.02 26.79 6.16
C PRO A 478 -0.74 25.50 6.96
N SER A 479 -1.77 24.94 7.60
CA SER A 479 -1.67 23.67 8.32
C SER A 479 -1.39 22.49 7.39
N GLU A 480 -1.98 22.49 6.19
CA GLU A 480 -1.78 21.45 5.17
C GLU A 480 -0.40 21.57 4.56
N LEU A 481 0.03 22.77 4.17
CA LEU A 481 1.35 23.02 3.57
C LEU A 481 2.50 22.58 4.49
N ARG A 482 2.40 22.87 5.79
CA ARG A 482 3.39 22.42 6.78
C ARG A 482 3.57 20.91 6.75
N VAL A 483 2.48 20.15 6.68
CA VAL A 483 2.59 18.70 6.70
C VAL A 483 3.00 18.14 5.35
N LEU A 484 2.61 18.78 4.24
CA LEU A 484 3.17 18.44 2.93
C LEU A 484 4.69 18.59 2.93
N ASP A 485 5.22 19.69 3.44
CA ASP A 485 6.65 19.94 3.58
C ASP A 485 7.33 18.90 4.49
N GLU A 486 6.78 18.68 5.68
CA GLU A 486 7.44 17.85 6.70
C GLU A 486 7.36 16.35 6.40
N GLN A 487 6.27 15.87 5.78
CA GLN A 487 5.93 14.43 5.78
C GLN A 487 5.67 13.83 4.39
N ILE A 488 5.26 14.62 3.40
CA ILE A 488 4.80 14.07 2.10
C ILE A 488 5.79 14.36 0.97
N LEU A 489 6.28 15.60 0.84
CA LEU A 489 7.16 15.99 -0.26
C LEU A 489 8.57 15.43 -0.08
N ASP A 490 9.11 14.89 -1.16
CA ASP A 490 10.45 14.33 -1.16
C ASP A 490 11.53 15.44 -1.16
N THR A 491 12.67 15.15 -0.55
CA THR A 491 13.77 16.11 -0.41
C THR A 491 14.32 16.58 -1.75
N ASP A 492 14.40 15.68 -2.73
CA ASP A 492 14.89 15.92 -4.09
C ASP A 492 13.88 16.71 -4.96
N VAL A 493 12.59 16.63 -4.64
CA VAL A 493 11.50 17.37 -5.30
C VAL A 493 11.42 18.82 -4.80
N SER A 494 11.72 19.04 -3.52
CA SER A 494 11.56 20.33 -2.83
C SER A 494 12.13 21.56 -3.56
N PRO A 495 13.31 21.51 -4.23
CA PRO A 495 13.85 22.67 -4.97
C PRO A 495 12.98 23.18 -6.14
N ASN A 496 12.07 22.34 -6.63
CA ASN A 496 11.17 22.65 -7.75
C ASN A 496 9.75 23.00 -7.29
N VAL A 497 9.48 22.98 -5.97
CA VAL A 497 8.16 23.20 -5.39
C VAL A 497 8.15 24.47 -4.53
N GLU A 498 7.17 25.33 -4.78
CA GLU A 498 6.86 26.51 -3.96
C GLU A 498 5.53 26.28 -3.22
N LEU A 499 5.52 26.41 -1.89
CA LEU A 499 4.32 26.24 -1.06
C LEU A 499 3.64 27.61 -0.84
N ILE A 500 2.39 27.74 -1.29
CA ILE A 500 1.66 29.02 -1.31
C ILE A 500 0.45 28.96 -0.38
N PRO A 501 0.44 29.69 0.75
CA PRO A 501 -0.73 29.73 1.62
C PRO A 501 -1.90 30.43 0.90
N GLN A 502 -3.06 29.80 0.92
CA GLN A 502 -4.27 30.30 0.26
C GLN A 502 -5.52 30.06 1.12
N THR A 503 -6.51 30.94 0.97
CA THR A 503 -7.87 30.71 1.44
C THR A 503 -8.72 30.09 0.33
N GLY A 504 -9.36 28.96 0.60
CA GLY A 504 -10.28 28.30 -0.33
C GLY A 504 -9.65 27.10 -1.05
N PRO A 505 -10.49 26.18 -1.55
CA PRO A 505 -10.06 24.83 -1.88
C PRO A 505 -9.44 24.66 -3.28
N VAL A 506 -9.61 25.64 -4.18
CA VAL A 506 -9.03 25.56 -5.53
C VAL A 506 -7.82 26.48 -5.67
N PRO A 507 -6.63 25.96 -6.02
CA PRO A 507 -5.46 26.75 -6.35
C PRO A 507 -5.74 27.80 -7.42
N HIS A 508 -5.23 29.03 -7.24
CA HIS A 508 -5.30 30.07 -8.26
C HIS A 508 -3.91 30.57 -8.69
N GLY A 509 -3.81 31.02 -9.94
CA GLY A 509 -2.60 31.62 -10.53
C GLY A 509 -1.87 30.68 -11.50
N GLY A 510 -1.21 31.28 -12.50
CA GLY A 510 -0.57 30.55 -13.60
C GLY A 510 -1.54 30.19 -14.74
N SER A 511 -0.99 29.66 -15.84
CA SER A 511 -1.77 29.27 -17.02
C SER A 511 -2.19 27.80 -17.03
N THR A 512 -1.66 26.99 -16.11
CA THR A 512 -2.05 25.59 -15.94
C THR A 512 -2.28 25.32 -14.46
N VAL A 513 -3.50 24.90 -14.13
CA VAL A 513 -3.93 24.62 -12.76
C VAL A 513 -4.34 23.16 -12.66
N LEU A 514 -3.89 22.43 -11.64
CA LEU A 514 -4.33 21.06 -11.35
C LEU A 514 -5.11 21.01 -10.04
N VAL A 515 -6.30 20.42 -10.08
CA VAL A 515 -7.14 20.16 -8.91
C VAL A 515 -7.37 18.66 -8.81
N SER A 516 -7.00 18.09 -7.68
CA SER A 516 -7.14 16.64 -7.42
C SER A 516 -8.19 16.37 -6.35
N ARG A 517 -9.12 15.47 -6.68
CA ARG A 517 -10.10 14.83 -5.78
C ARG A 517 -10.80 15.79 -4.84
N LEU A 518 -11.33 16.88 -5.37
CA LEU A 518 -11.99 17.90 -4.56
C LEU A 518 -13.51 17.71 -4.55
N LEU A 519 -14.09 17.25 -5.66
CA LEU A 519 -15.53 17.32 -5.88
C LEU A 519 -16.31 16.20 -5.15
N GLU A 520 -15.67 15.10 -4.79
CA GLU A 520 -16.27 13.96 -4.08
C GLU A 520 -16.86 14.35 -2.70
N ARG A 521 -16.40 15.46 -2.11
CA ARG A 521 -16.85 15.96 -0.78
C ARG A 521 -17.80 17.15 -0.86
N LEU A 522 -18.15 17.59 -2.07
CA LEU A 522 -18.95 18.78 -2.29
C LEU A 522 -20.28 18.41 -2.93
N ALA A 523 -21.38 19.00 -2.46
CA ALA A 523 -22.65 18.97 -3.18
C ALA A 523 -22.49 19.60 -4.58
N ASP A 524 -23.40 19.29 -5.50
CA ASP A 524 -23.31 19.73 -6.90
C ASP A 524 -23.24 21.27 -7.02
N GLU A 525 -24.00 21.99 -6.21
CA GLU A 525 -24.03 23.45 -6.19
C GLU A 525 -22.69 24.03 -5.76
N ASP A 526 -22.09 23.46 -4.71
CA ASP A 526 -20.79 23.88 -4.19
C ASP A 526 -19.67 23.51 -5.16
N ALA A 527 -19.72 22.33 -5.76
CA ALA A 527 -18.80 21.90 -6.81
C ALA A 527 -18.81 22.88 -7.99
N VAL A 528 -20.00 23.27 -8.48
CA VAL A 528 -20.14 24.26 -9.55
C VAL A 528 -19.60 25.63 -9.12
N LEU A 529 -19.90 26.10 -7.91
CA LEU A 529 -19.40 27.37 -7.40
C LEU A 529 -17.87 27.39 -7.36
N ILE A 530 -17.27 26.32 -6.84
CA ILE A 530 -15.82 26.17 -6.74
C ILE A 530 -15.16 26.11 -8.11
N LEU A 531 -15.70 25.33 -9.05
CA LEU A 531 -15.20 25.29 -10.44
C LEU A 531 -15.39 26.63 -11.17
N THR A 532 -16.45 27.38 -10.87
CA THR A 532 -16.67 28.72 -11.43
C THR A 532 -15.60 29.68 -10.94
N GLY A 533 -15.26 29.62 -9.65
CA GLY A 533 -14.14 30.39 -9.09
C GLY A 533 -12.81 30.02 -9.71
N ALA A 534 -12.56 28.72 -9.93
CA ALA A 534 -11.39 28.22 -10.64
C ALA A 534 -11.29 28.78 -12.06
N ALA A 535 -12.39 28.71 -12.82
CA ALA A 535 -12.50 29.25 -14.16
C ALA A 535 -12.19 30.75 -14.17
N ALA A 536 -12.81 31.53 -13.28
CA ALA A 536 -12.60 32.98 -13.19
C ALA A 536 -11.15 33.37 -12.87
N ALA A 537 -10.40 32.50 -12.18
CA ALA A 537 -9.00 32.72 -11.83
C ALA A 537 -8.01 32.31 -12.94
N LEU A 538 -8.46 31.58 -13.97
CA LEU A 538 -7.63 31.17 -15.10
C LEU A 538 -7.51 32.31 -16.13
N PRO A 539 -6.33 32.51 -16.74
CA PRO A 539 -6.21 33.38 -17.90
C PRO A 539 -7.05 32.83 -19.07
N PRO A 540 -7.39 33.64 -20.09
CA PRO A 540 -8.25 33.23 -21.20
C PRO A 540 -7.76 31.99 -21.99
N ASP A 541 -6.45 31.80 -22.07
CA ASP A 541 -5.77 30.64 -22.67
C ASP A 541 -5.33 29.59 -21.62
N GLY A 542 -5.80 29.75 -20.38
CA GLY A 542 -5.49 28.87 -19.27
C GLY A 542 -6.18 27.52 -19.35
N THR A 543 -5.54 26.52 -18.76
CA THR A 543 -6.04 25.14 -18.69
C THR A 543 -6.23 24.72 -17.23
N LEU A 544 -7.38 24.14 -16.93
CA LEU A 544 -7.65 23.45 -15.67
C LEU A 544 -7.62 21.94 -15.90
N LEU A 545 -6.74 21.27 -15.18
CA LEU A 545 -6.63 19.82 -15.11
C LEU A 545 -7.38 19.36 -13.86
N LEU A 546 -8.47 18.63 -14.05
CA LEU A 546 -9.25 18.09 -12.94
C LEU A 546 -9.00 16.58 -12.88
N VAL A 547 -8.53 16.10 -11.73
CA VAL A 547 -8.36 14.67 -11.44
C VAL A 547 -9.43 14.26 -10.45
N GLU A 548 -10.34 13.36 -10.83
CA GLU A 548 -11.40 12.87 -9.95
C GLU A 548 -11.54 11.35 -10.08
N GLN A 549 -11.99 10.72 -9.01
CA GLN A 549 -12.45 9.34 -9.02
C GLN A 549 -13.89 9.31 -9.55
N ILE A 550 -14.17 8.42 -10.48
CA ILE A 550 -15.53 8.17 -10.95
C ILE A 550 -16.17 7.05 -10.15
N ARG A 551 -17.50 7.05 -10.12
CA ARG A 551 -18.23 5.88 -9.64
C ARG A 551 -17.85 4.68 -10.52
N PRO A 552 -17.47 3.53 -9.92
CA PRO A 552 -17.09 2.34 -10.67
C PRO A 552 -18.22 1.96 -11.63
N THR A 553 -17.86 1.54 -12.84
CA THR A 553 -18.83 1.03 -13.82
C THR A 553 -19.11 -0.46 -13.64
N ASP A 554 -18.24 -1.16 -12.92
CA ASP A 554 -18.42 -2.56 -12.55
C ASP A 554 -19.40 -2.65 -11.37
N PRO A 555 -20.61 -3.24 -11.55
CA PRO A 555 -21.57 -3.39 -10.47
C PRO A 555 -21.11 -4.37 -9.37
N ASP A 556 -20.11 -5.20 -9.65
CA ASP A 556 -19.57 -6.19 -8.71
C ASP A 556 -18.38 -5.66 -7.89
N ASP A 557 -17.92 -4.41 -8.16
CA ASP A 557 -16.97 -3.70 -7.29
C ASP A 557 -17.70 -3.15 -6.05
N ILE A 558 -17.86 -4.05 -5.08
CA ILE A 558 -18.53 -3.78 -3.80
C ILE A 558 -17.76 -2.73 -2.99
N ASP A 559 -16.43 -2.71 -3.06
CA ASP A 559 -15.61 -1.79 -2.26
C ASP A 559 -15.78 -0.35 -2.74
N ALA A 560 -15.72 -0.11 -4.04
CA ALA A 560 -15.94 1.21 -4.61
C ALA A 560 -17.41 1.67 -4.47
N THR A 561 -18.37 0.75 -4.53
CA THR A 561 -19.78 1.04 -4.20
C THR A 561 -19.94 1.46 -2.74
N LEU A 562 -19.28 0.75 -1.81
CA LEU A 562 -19.30 1.06 -0.38
C LEU A 562 -18.63 2.41 -0.10
N GLN A 563 -17.53 2.72 -0.80
CA GLN A 563 -16.86 4.02 -0.71
C GLN A 563 -17.80 5.18 -1.08
N HIS A 564 -18.57 5.05 -2.16
CA HIS A 564 -19.56 6.05 -2.56
C HIS A 564 -20.60 6.29 -1.45
N LEU A 565 -21.12 5.22 -0.82
CA LEU A 565 -22.09 5.33 0.28
C LEU A 565 -21.47 5.99 1.52
N ARG A 566 -20.24 5.64 1.86
CA ARG A 566 -19.52 6.23 3.01
C ARG A 566 -19.31 7.74 2.81
N LEU A 567 -18.86 8.15 1.63
CA LEU A 567 -18.73 9.57 1.28
C LEU A 567 -20.08 10.30 1.40
N ALA A 568 -21.16 9.72 0.87
CA ALA A 568 -22.50 10.30 0.96
C ALA A 568 -22.95 10.49 2.41
N CYS A 569 -22.69 9.50 3.28
CA CYS A 569 -23.00 9.59 4.69
C CYS A 569 -22.19 10.66 5.43
N LEU A 570 -20.94 10.89 5.03
CA LEU A 570 -20.04 11.86 5.65
C LEU A 570 -20.26 13.30 5.18
N PHE A 571 -20.45 13.48 3.88
CA PHE A 571 -20.39 14.79 3.22
C PHE A 571 -21.67 15.17 2.49
N GLY A 572 -22.67 14.28 2.42
CA GLY A 572 -23.88 14.51 1.62
C GLY A 572 -23.61 14.48 0.11
N SER A 573 -22.44 13.98 -0.28
CA SER A 573 -21.98 13.87 -1.66
C SER A 573 -21.05 12.66 -1.78
N GLY A 574 -20.73 12.24 -2.99
CA GLY A 574 -19.80 11.13 -3.21
C GLY A 574 -19.38 11.01 -4.66
N LEU A 575 -18.97 9.80 -5.04
CA LEU A 575 -18.52 9.51 -6.40
C LEU A 575 -19.62 9.75 -7.44
N ARG A 576 -19.24 10.39 -8.54
CA ARG A 576 -20.10 10.72 -9.68
C ARG A 576 -19.65 9.94 -10.92
N SER A 577 -20.56 9.70 -11.83
CA SER A 577 -20.21 9.21 -13.16
C SER A 577 -19.39 10.23 -13.94
N GLN A 578 -18.71 9.78 -14.99
CA GLN A 578 -17.96 10.65 -15.89
C GLN A 578 -18.84 11.75 -16.51
N ASP A 579 -20.08 11.43 -16.86
CA ASP A 579 -21.04 12.37 -17.47
C ASP A 579 -21.52 13.43 -16.48
N GLU A 580 -21.80 13.03 -15.23
CA GLU A 580 -22.18 13.96 -14.16
C GLU A 580 -21.06 14.97 -13.87
N LEU A 581 -19.80 14.51 -13.75
CA LEU A 581 -18.65 15.41 -13.54
C LEU A 581 -18.45 16.37 -14.73
N SER A 582 -18.58 15.86 -15.94
CA SER A 582 -18.50 16.68 -17.16
C SER A 582 -19.60 17.74 -17.19
N ALA A 583 -20.82 17.39 -16.75
CA ALA A 583 -21.94 18.33 -16.64
C ALA A 583 -21.70 19.43 -15.59
N LEU A 584 -21.06 19.11 -14.45
CA LEU A 584 -20.67 20.11 -13.45
C LEU A 584 -19.67 21.12 -14.03
N ALA A 585 -18.66 20.65 -14.77
CA ALA A 585 -17.70 21.53 -15.44
C ALA A 585 -18.39 22.47 -16.44
N VAL A 586 -19.31 21.95 -17.26
CA VAL A 586 -20.08 22.76 -18.22
C VAL A 586 -20.96 23.79 -17.51
N ARG A 587 -21.64 23.41 -16.41
CA ARG A 587 -22.43 24.33 -15.58
C ARG A 587 -21.59 25.46 -14.97
N ALA A 588 -20.31 25.20 -14.71
CA ALA A 588 -19.35 26.18 -14.20
C ALA A 588 -18.74 27.09 -15.29
N GLY A 589 -19.19 26.99 -16.56
CA GLY A 589 -18.69 27.81 -17.66
C GLY A 589 -17.41 27.28 -18.31
N LEU A 590 -17.00 26.05 -17.99
CA LEU A 590 -15.85 25.39 -18.57
C LEU A 590 -16.26 24.51 -19.76
N ARG A 591 -15.35 24.34 -20.71
CA ARG A 591 -15.47 23.39 -21.82
C ARG A 591 -14.58 22.19 -21.54
N VAL A 592 -15.15 20.99 -21.59
CA VAL A 592 -14.38 19.73 -21.55
C VAL A 592 -13.72 19.52 -22.91
N ARG A 593 -12.39 19.65 -22.97
CA ARG A 593 -11.62 19.39 -24.21
C ARG A 593 -11.32 17.91 -24.38
N ARG A 594 -10.95 17.23 -23.30
CA ARG A 594 -10.81 15.76 -23.23
C ARG A 594 -10.99 15.26 -21.80
N CYS A 595 -11.22 13.96 -21.69
CA CYS A 595 -11.27 13.21 -20.45
C CYS A 595 -10.52 11.90 -20.69
N ASP A 596 -9.42 11.67 -19.97
CA ASP A 596 -8.54 10.53 -20.16
C ASP A 596 -8.66 9.57 -18.97
N ASP A 597 -8.68 8.26 -19.24
CA ASP A 597 -8.53 7.22 -18.21
C ASP A 597 -7.09 7.22 -17.69
N ILE A 598 -6.94 7.29 -16.37
CA ILE A 598 -5.64 7.29 -15.68
C ILE A 598 -5.50 6.10 -14.72
N GLY A 599 -6.44 5.13 -14.79
CA GLY A 599 -6.51 3.90 -14.00
C GLY A 599 -7.08 4.07 -12.60
N TRP A 600 -7.33 2.94 -11.93
CA TRP A 600 -7.90 2.88 -10.57
C TRP A 600 -9.23 3.65 -10.43
N ASP A 601 -10.10 3.60 -11.44
CA ASP A 601 -11.35 4.40 -11.52
C ASP A 601 -11.14 5.91 -11.45
N HIS A 602 -9.95 6.41 -11.77
CA HIS A 602 -9.69 7.83 -11.88
C HIS A 602 -9.67 8.29 -13.34
N ARG A 603 -9.97 9.57 -13.51
CA ARG A 603 -10.02 10.24 -14.81
C ARG A 603 -9.33 11.60 -14.70
N LEU A 604 -8.69 12.05 -15.78
CA LEU A 604 -8.15 13.41 -15.91
C LEU A 604 -8.94 14.17 -16.97
N TRP A 605 -9.63 15.23 -16.56
CA TRP A 605 -10.29 16.16 -17.48
C TRP A 605 -9.36 17.32 -17.79
N VAL A 606 -9.28 17.67 -19.07
CA VAL A 606 -8.66 18.91 -19.54
C VAL A 606 -9.78 19.90 -19.85
N LEU A 607 -9.86 20.94 -19.03
CA LEU A 607 -10.90 21.95 -19.04
C LEU A 607 -10.31 23.30 -19.47
N GLU A 608 -11.04 24.02 -20.31
CA GLU A 608 -10.68 25.35 -20.79
C GLU A 608 -11.87 26.30 -20.61
N HIS A 609 -11.64 27.61 -20.72
CA HIS A 609 -12.74 28.57 -20.80
C HIS A 609 -13.69 28.24 -21.96
N SER A 610 -15.00 28.27 -21.69
CA SER A 610 -15.98 28.23 -22.78
C SER A 610 -15.90 29.52 -23.58
N ALA A 611 -15.69 29.42 -24.89
CA ALA A 611 -15.61 30.60 -25.76
C ALA A 611 -16.97 31.29 -25.84
N GLY A 612 -17.16 32.35 -25.04
CA GLY A 612 -18.28 33.28 -25.11
C GLY A 612 -19.55 32.85 -24.37
N GLN A 613 -19.81 33.51 -23.24
CA GLN A 613 -21.12 34.11 -22.97
C GLN A 613 -20.96 35.62 -22.92
#